data_AF-A0A519QRF4-F1
#
_entry.id   AF-A0A519QRF4-F1
#
_cell.length_a   1.000
_cell.length_b   1.000
_cell.length_c   1.000
_cell.angle_alpha   90.00
_cell.angle_beta   90.00
_cell.angle_gamma   90.00
#
_symmetry.space_group_name_H-M   'P 1'
#
loop_
_entity.id
_entity.type
_entity.pdbx_description
1 polymer ?
#
loop_
_entity_poly.entity_id
_entity_poly.type
_entity_poly.pdbx_seq_one_letter_code
_entity_poly.pdbx_strand_id
1 'polypeptide(L)'
;FSNADVLLVQQTSRKVHREKHRMEAFVRFQLSKDGLYYCIIQPDFNVLPLITSHFEKRYADQRWLIYDSRRQYGIYYDLEKTTEISMNFSDDLHNKENLKEIIDEKEELYQTLWRQYFSSVNIVARKNKKLHIQHMPKRYWRWLTEKQSGLNGEY
;
A
#
# COMPACT_ATOMS: atom_id res chain seq x y z
N PHE A 1 13.21 35.92 9.56
CA PHE A 1 12.85 35.48 8.19
C PHE A 1 11.65 34.56 8.25
N SER A 2 10.44 35.00 7.91
CA SER A 2 9.28 34.09 7.75
C SER A 2 8.27 34.68 6.78
N ASN A 3 8.54 34.53 5.48
CA ASN A 3 7.49 34.70 4.49
C ASN A 3 6.50 33.52 4.62
N ALA A 4 5.23 33.81 4.81
CA ALA A 4 4.18 32.81 5.03
C ALA A 4 4.10 31.78 3.89
N ASP A 5 4.33 32.22 2.65
CA ASP A 5 4.29 31.36 1.46
C ASP A 5 5.43 30.34 1.50
N VAL A 6 6.64 30.79 1.86
CA VAL A 6 7.82 29.91 1.99
C VAL A 6 7.59 28.87 3.08
N LEU A 7 7.00 29.26 4.22
CA LEU A 7 6.64 28.33 5.29
C LEU A 7 5.61 27.30 4.84
N LEU A 8 4.58 27.72 4.08
CA LEU A 8 3.55 26.84 3.56
C LEU A 8 4.13 25.78 2.62
N VAL A 9 5.00 26.18 1.68
CA VAL A 9 5.68 25.27 0.75
C VAL A 9 6.53 24.26 1.53
N GLN A 10 7.33 24.72 2.49
CA GLN A 10 8.18 23.83 3.30
C GLN A 10 7.36 22.83 4.12
N GLN A 11 6.27 23.27 4.76
CA GLN A 11 5.40 22.40 5.53
C GLN A 11 4.69 21.37 4.65
N THR A 12 4.25 21.79 3.46
CA THR A 12 3.60 20.91 2.48
C THR A 12 4.55 19.85 1.96
N SER A 13 5.77 20.24 1.58
CA SER A 13 6.83 19.31 1.16
C SER A 13 7.11 18.24 2.23
N ARG A 14 7.20 18.63 3.51
CA ARG A 14 7.36 17.67 4.62
C ARG A 14 6.19 16.69 4.76
N LYS A 15 4.95 17.14 4.52
CA LYS A 15 3.77 16.27 4.56
C LYS A 15 3.80 15.24 3.42
N VAL A 16 4.08 15.70 2.19
CA VAL A 16 4.22 14.83 1.00
C VAL A 16 5.32 13.79 1.21
N HIS A 17 6.48 14.21 1.73
CA HIS A 17 7.60 13.31 1.98
C HIS A 17 7.25 12.22 3.00
N ARG A 18 6.55 12.57 4.09
CA ARG A 18 6.07 11.58 5.05
C ARG A 18 5.09 10.59 4.42
N GLU A 19 4.19 11.08 3.59
CA GLU A 19 3.21 10.22 2.89
C GLU A 19 3.90 9.25 1.92
N LYS A 20 4.91 9.73 1.18
CA LYS A 20 5.77 8.92 0.34
C LYS A 20 6.42 7.78 1.12
N HIS A 21 7.03 8.07 2.27
CA HIS A 21 7.62 7.03 3.15
C HIS A 21 6.58 6.03 3.67
N ARG A 22 5.36 6.50 4.00
CA ARG A 22 4.28 5.59 4.40
C ARG A 22 3.90 4.65 3.26
N MET A 23 3.83 5.12 2.01
CA MET A 23 3.51 4.26 0.87
C MET A 23 4.61 3.21 0.63
N GLU A 24 5.88 3.60 0.73
CA GLU A 24 6.99 2.63 0.66
C GLU A 24 6.88 1.54 1.74
N ALA A 25 6.41 1.88 2.95
CA ALA A 25 6.28 0.94 4.06
C ALA A 25 4.99 0.10 4.06
N PHE A 26 3.88 0.65 3.57
CA PHE A 26 2.54 0.08 3.73
C PHE A 26 1.96 -0.56 2.47
N VAL A 27 2.59 -0.38 1.31
CA VAL A 27 2.21 -1.16 0.12
C VAL A 27 2.31 -2.66 0.44
N ARG A 28 1.24 -3.38 0.09
CA ARG A 28 1.14 -4.83 0.17
C ARG A 28 0.68 -5.31 -1.19
N PHE A 29 1.52 -6.10 -1.86
CA PHE A 29 1.17 -6.71 -3.13
C PHE A 29 0.35 -7.97 -2.91
N GLN A 30 -0.54 -8.24 -3.87
CA GLN A 30 -1.25 -9.49 -4.04
C GLN A 30 -0.90 -10.05 -5.41
N LEU A 31 -0.73 -11.36 -5.49
CA LEU A 31 -0.43 -12.02 -6.77
C LEU A 31 -1.72 -12.33 -7.54
N SER A 32 -1.77 -11.93 -8.80
CA SER A 32 -2.79 -12.34 -9.75
C SER A 32 -2.41 -13.66 -10.43
N LYS A 33 -3.41 -14.41 -10.91
CA LYS A 33 -3.24 -15.65 -11.70
C LYS A 33 -2.29 -15.50 -12.89
N ASP A 34 -2.25 -14.32 -13.50
CA ASP A 34 -1.39 -14.03 -14.65
C ASP A 34 0.05 -13.67 -14.26
N GLY A 35 0.41 -13.82 -12.98
CA GLY A 35 1.75 -13.52 -12.46
C GLY A 35 2.04 -12.03 -12.34
N LEU A 36 1.01 -11.20 -12.15
CA LEU A 36 1.14 -9.76 -11.88
C LEU A 36 0.98 -9.49 -10.39
N TYR A 37 1.94 -8.81 -9.78
CA TYR A 37 1.80 -8.30 -8.41
C TYR A 37 1.08 -6.96 -8.43
N TYR A 38 -0.12 -6.88 -7.88
CA TYR A 38 -0.86 -5.62 -7.85
C TYR A 38 -1.13 -5.15 -6.42
N CYS A 39 -1.28 -3.84 -6.25
CA CYS A 39 -1.77 -3.27 -5.01
C CYS A 39 -2.64 -2.04 -5.27
N ILE A 40 -3.62 -1.83 -4.40
CA ILE A 40 -4.48 -0.66 -4.39
C ILE A 40 -4.11 0.19 -3.18
N ILE A 41 -3.85 1.47 -3.42
CA ILE A 41 -3.52 2.46 -2.39
C ILE A 41 -4.49 3.64 -2.43
N GLN A 42 -4.48 4.43 -1.36
CA GLN A 42 -5.27 5.65 -1.25
C GLN A 42 -4.52 6.73 -0.44
N PRO A 43 -3.40 7.28 -0.96
CA PRO A 43 -2.61 8.27 -0.24
C PRO A 43 -3.29 9.65 -0.19
N ASP A 44 -2.92 10.42 0.83
CA ASP A 44 -3.39 11.80 1.00
C ASP A 44 -2.89 12.70 -0.14
N PHE A 45 -1.64 12.52 -0.56
CA PHE A 45 -0.96 13.29 -1.60
C PHE A 45 -0.70 12.46 -2.84
N ASN A 46 -0.44 13.14 -3.97
CA ASN A 46 0.02 12.44 -5.16
C ASN A 46 1.49 12.00 -4.97
N VAL A 47 1.70 10.72 -4.67
CA VAL A 47 3.03 10.18 -4.34
C VAL A 47 3.51 9.09 -5.29
N LEU A 48 2.68 8.62 -6.23
CA LEU A 48 3.07 7.57 -7.19
C LEU A 48 4.37 7.92 -7.95
N PRO A 49 4.56 9.15 -8.48
CA PRO A 49 5.80 9.51 -9.15
C PRO A 49 7.02 9.46 -8.22
N LEU A 50 6.81 9.68 -6.92
CA LEU A 50 7.88 9.74 -5.92
C LEU A 50 8.31 8.36 -5.41
N ILE A 51 7.42 7.37 -5.47
CA ILE A 51 7.70 5.99 -5.02
C ILE A 51 8.16 5.07 -6.14
N THR A 52 7.99 5.47 -7.41
CA THR A 52 8.32 4.64 -8.59
C THR A 52 9.73 4.06 -8.51
N SER A 53 10.73 4.93 -8.35
CA SER A 53 12.15 4.52 -8.26
C SER A 53 12.47 3.58 -7.08
N HIS A 54 11.68 3.60 -6.00
CA HIS A 54 11.85 2.69 -4.88
C HIS A 54 11.42 1.28 -5.25
N PHE A 55 10.24 1.15 -5.86
CA PHE A 55 9.67 -0.15 -6.23
C PHE A 55 10.40 -0.77 -7.42
N GLU A 56 10.80 0.02 -8.43
CA GLU A 56 11.65 -0.46 -9.54
C GLU A 56 12.94 -1.11 -9.03
N LYS A 57 13.66 -0.43 -8.11
CA LYS A 57 14.92 -0.96 -7.57
C LYS A 57 14.74 -2.17 -6.67
N ARG A 58 13.61 -2.24 -5.95
CA ARG A 58 13.36 -3.27 -4.94
C ARG A 58 12.76 -4.55 -5.53
N TYR A 59 11.96 -4.42 -6.58
CA TYR A 59 11.20 -5.49 -7.23
C TYR A 59 11.47 -5.48 -8.73
N ALA A 60 12.75 -5.52 -9.11
CA ALA A 60 13.21 -5.45 -10.49
C ALA A 60 12.94 -6.75 -11.28
N ASP A 61 12.74 -7.86 -10.59
CA ASP A 61 12.55 -9.21 -11.15
C ASP A 61 11.06 -9.58 -11.32
N GLN A 62 10.14 -8.68 -10.97
CA GLN A 62 8.71 -8.96 -10.90
C GLN A 62 7.90 -7.88 -11.60
N ARG A 63 6.88 -8.27 -12.38
CA ARG A 63 5.91 -7.31 -12.92
C ARG A 63 4.99 -6.86 -11.79
N TRP A 64 4.82 -5.55 -11.65
CA TRP A 64 3.95 -5.02 -10.60
C TRP A 64 3.14 -3.80 -11.03
N LEU A 65 2.02 -3.60 -10.33
CA LEU A 65 1.09 -2.50 -10.51
C LEU A 65 0.75 -1.88 -9.16
N ILE A 66 0.91 -0.57 -9.03
CA ILE A 66 0.43 0.21 -7.88
C ILE A 66 -0.64 1.18 -8.36
N TYR A 67 -1.86 1.05 -7.86
CA TYR A 67 -3.01 1.84 -8.30
C TYR A 67 -3.52 2.79 -7.20
N ASP A 68 -3.57 4.09 -7.45
CA ASP A 68 -4.19 5.08 -6.57
C ASP A 68 -5.70 5.16 -6.85
N SER A 69 -6.48 4.46 -6.01
CA SER A 69 -7.94 4.46 -6.06
C SER A 69 -8.59 5.84 -5.94
N ARG A 70 -7.93 6.82 -5.30
CA ARG A 70 -8.47 8.19 -5.13
C ARG A 70 -8.26 9.05 -6.37
N ARG A 71 -7.17 8.85 -7.11
CA ARG A 71 -6.81 9.64 -8.30
C ARG A 71 -7.07 8.90 -9.61
N GLN A 72 -7.51 7.65 -9.52
CA GLN A 72 -7.91 6.80 -10.63
C GLN A 72 -6.81 6.55 -11.66
N TYR A 73 -5.57 6.44 -11.20
CA TYR A 73 -4.43 6.11 -12.04
C TYR A 73 -3.39 5.31 -11.25
N GLY A 74 -2.51 4.62 -11.97
CA GLY A 74 -1.49 3.77 -11.39
C GLY A 74 -0.19 3.82 -12.15
N ILE A 75 0.80 3.13 -11.60
CA ILE A 75 2.11 2.90 -12.21
C ILE A 75 2.29 1.39 -12.40
N TYR A 76 2.67 0.99 -13.60
CA TYR A 76 2.87 -0.39 -14.01
C TYR A 76 4.32 -0.60 -14.45
N TYR A 77 4.97 -1.63 -13.92
CA TYR A 77 6.32 -2.03 -14.29
C TYR A 77 6.31 -3.35 -15.07
N ASP A 78 6.88 -3.32 -16.27
CA ASP A 78 6.88 -4.43 -17.23
C ASP A 78 8.19 -5.26 -17.23
N LEU A 79 9.07 -5.04 -16.23
CA LEU A 79 10.46 -5.53 -16.11
C LEU A 79 11.52 -4.70 -16.84
N GLU A 80 11.13 -3.77 -17.70
CA GLU A 80 12.06 -2.88 -18.40
C GLU A 80 11.88 -1.42 -17.97
N LYS A 81 10.63 -0.96 -17.90
CA LYS A 81 10.26 0.41 -17.61
C LYS A 81 8.97 0.48 -16.79
N THR A 82 8.82 1.57 -16.02
CA THR A 82 7.54 1.92 -15.41
C THR A 82 6.76 2.89 -16.30
N THR A 83 5.51 2.55 -16.58
CA THR A 83 4.55 3.40 -17.31
C THR A 83 3.39 3.80 -16.43
N GLU A 84 2.89 5.02 -16.61
CA GLU A 84 1.64 5.44 -16.01
C GLU A 84 0.46 4.80 -16.76
N ILE A 85 -0.52 4.32 -16.01
CA ILE A 85 -1.76 3.76 -16.57
C ILE A 85 -2.97 4.44 -15.92
N SER A 86 -3.96 4.77 -16.73
CA SER A 86 -5.27 5.23 -16.27
C SER A 86 -6.27 4.09 -16.43
N MET A 87 -6.99 3.74 -15.37
CA MET A 87 -8.06 2.76 -15.43
C MET A 87 -9.37 3.42 -15.00
N ASN A 88 -10.35 3.44 -15.90
CA ASN A 88 -11.71 3.80 -15.54
C ASN A 88 -12.37 2.56 -14.92
N PHE A 89 -12.19 2.37 -13.61
CA PHE A 89 -13.07 1.47 -12.86
C PHE A 89 -14.45 2.12 -12.78
N SER A 90 -15.28 1.92 -13.81
CA SER A 90 -16.72 2.10 -13.68
C SER A 90 -17.21 1.05 -12.67
N ASP A 91 -17.48 1.49 -11.44
CA ASP A 91 -18.19 0.82 -10.35
C ASP A 91 -17.66 -0.51 -9.74
N ASP A 92 -16.68 -1.18 -10.34
CA ASP A 92 -16.47 -2.61 -10.03
C ASP A 92 -15.38 -2.93 -8.96
N LEU A 93 -14.62 -1.95 -8.46
CA LEU A 93 -13.56 -2.19 -7.47
C LEU A 93 -14.10 -2.58 -6.07
N HIS A 94 -15.39 -2.36 -5.83
CA HIS A 94 -16.06 -2.74 -4.60
C HIS A 94 -16.66 -4.15 -4.62
N ASN A 95 -16.70 -4.79 -5.80
CA ASN A 95 -17.10 -6.18 -5.92
C ASN A 95 -15.92 -7.09 -5.56
N LYS A 96 -15.85 -7.45 -4.28
CA LYS A 96 -14.89 -8.45 -3.77
C LYS A 96 -14.96 -9.78 -4.52
N GLU A 97 -16.06 -10.07 -5.21
CA GLU A 97 -16.24 -11.28 -6.00
C GLU A 97 -15.40 -11.25 -7.28
N ASN A 98 -15.39 -10.15 -8.03
CA ASN A 98 -14.56 -10.00 -9.24
C ASN A 98 -13.05 -10.02 -8.92
N LEU A 99 -12.65 -9.48 -7.77
CA LEU A 99 -11.25 -9.55 -7.34
C LEU A 99 -10.79 -10.98 -7.04
N LYS A 100 -11.67 -11.84 -6.49
CA LYS A 100 -11.32 -13.26 -6.22
C LYS A 100 -11.05 -14.05 -7.49
N GLU A 101 -11.67 -13.69 -8.61
CA GLU A 101 -11.44 -14.37 -9.89
C GLU A 101 -10.06 -14.07 -10.47
N ILE A 102 -9.48 -12.92 -10.14
CA ILE A 102 -8.20 -12.42 -10.67
C ILE A 102 -7.02 -12.84 -9.78
N ILE A 103 -7.26 -13.12 -8.50
CA ILE A 103 -6.25 -13.48 -7.50
C ILE A 103 -5.77 -14.94 -7.68
N ASP A 104 -4.48 -15.17 -7.48
CA ASP A 104 -3.87 -16.51 -7.50
C ASP A 104 -4.46 -17.42 -6.40
N GLU A 105 -4.68 -18.70 -6.71
CA GLU A 105 -5.29 -19.66 -5.79
C GLU A 105 -4.49 -19.84 -4.48
N LYS A 106 -3.17 -19.62 -4.52
CA LYS A 106 -2.28 -19.74 -3.35
C LYS A 106 -2.19 -18.45 -2.53
N GLU A 107 -2.72 -17.33 -3.03
CA GLU A 107 -2.65 -16.03 -2.35
C GLU A 107 -3.32 -16.08 -0.96
N GLU A 108 -4.45 -16.77 -0.83
CA GLU A 108 -5.13 -16.92 0.47
C GLU A 108 -4.27 -17.68 1.50
N LEU A 109 -3.54 -18.69 1.05
CA LEU A 109 -2.58 -19.42 1.88
C LEU A 109 -1.44 -18.49 2.32
N TYR A 110 -0.87 -17.70 1.40
CA TYR A 110 0.18 -16.74 1.73
C TYR A 110 -0.27 -15.69 2.75
N GLN A 111 -1.48 -15.16 2.61
CA GLN A 111 -2.05 -14.23 3.57
C GLN A 111 -2.23 -14.86 4.95
N THR A 112 -2.64 -16.13 5.01
CA THR A 112 -2.78 -16.88 6.26
C THR A 112 -1.42 -17.08 6.93
N LEU A 113 -0.41 -17.52 6.18
CA LEU A 113 0.96 -17.70 6.67
C LEU A 113 1.55 -16.37 7.17
N TRP A 114 1.34 -15.28 6.45
CA TRP A 114 1.76 -13.95 6.87
C TRP A 114 1.14 -13.56 8.22
N ARG A 115 -0.16 -13.78 8.41
CA ARG A 115 -0.85 -13.46 9.67
C ARG A 115 -0.30 -14.31 10.82
N GLN A 116 -0.08 -15.61 10.59
CA GLN A 116 0.51 -16.50 11.60
C GLN A 116 1.92 -16.05 12.00
N TYR A 117 2.77 -15.76 11.02
CA TYR A 117 4.09 -15.21 11.25
C TYR A 117 4.04 -13.90 12.02
N PHE A 118 3.22 -12.94 11.58
CA PHE A 118 3.09 -11.63 12.22
C PHE A 118 2.65 -11.75 13.69
N SER A 119 1.75 -12.68 13.98
CA SER A 119 1.32 -12.96 15.35
C SER A 119 2.42 -13.62 16.19
N SER A 120 3.19 -14.56 15.62
CA SER A 120 4.17 -15.33 16.38
C SER A 120 5.43 -14.53 16.75
N VAL A 121 5.83 -13.57 15.91
CA VAL A 121 6.97 -12.69 16.18
C VAL A 121 6.63 -11.54 17.13
N ASN A 122 5.35 -11.31 17.44
CA ASN A 122 4.93 -10.19 18.25
C ASN A 122 5.21 -10.43 19.74
N ILE A 123 5.81 -9.45 20.41
CA ILE A 123 6.14 -9.52 21.83
C ILE A 123 5.07 -8.77 22.61
N VAL A 124 4.24 -9.50 23.35
CA VAL A 124 3.09 -8.94 24.10
C VAL A 124 3.52 -7.82 25.06
N ALA A 125 4.67 -7.97 25.73
CA ALA A 125 5.21 -6.97 26.64
C ALA A 125 5.60 -5.63 25.96
N ARG A 126 5.79 -5.60 24.64
CA ARG A 126 6.13 -4.38 23.86
C ARG A 126 4.89 -3.66 23.30
N LYS A 127 3.68 -4.07 23.72
CA LYS A 127 2.41 -3.52 23.22
C LYS A 127 2.24 -2.06 23.66
N ASN A 128 2.39 -1.12 22.72
CA ASN A 128 2.05 0.29 22.92
C ASN A 128 1.11 0.77 21.79
N LYS A 129 -0.20 0.70 22.03
CA LYS A 129 -1.23 1.04 21.04
C LYS A 129 -1.17 2.50 20.59
N LYS A 130 -0.88 3.43 21.51
CA LYS A 130 -0.81 4.86 21.20
C LYS A 130 0.32 5.15 20.20
N LEU A 131 1.51 4.63 20.47
CA LEU A 131 2.66 4.79 19.58
C LEU A 131 2.44 4.06 18.24
N HIS A 132 1.82 2.87 18.27
CA HIS A 132 1.48 2.13 17.06
C HIS A 132 0.56 2.92 16.12
N ILE A 133 -0.49 3.57 16.65
CA ILE A 133 -1.41 4.40 15.86
C ILE A 133 -0.71 5.66 15.31
N GLN A 134 0.24 6.24 16.06
CA GLN A 134 1.01 7.40 15.59
C GLN A 134 1.89 7.07 14.38
N HIS A 135 2.58 5.93 14.42
CA HIS A 135 3.42 5.49 13.31
C HIS A 135 2.62 4.89 12.15
N MET A 136 1.55 4.14 12.45
CA MET A 136 0.70 3.46 11.47
C MET A 136 -0.76 3.87 11.64
N PRO A 137 -1.16 5.02 11.06
CA PRO A 137 -2.52 5.52 11.14
C PRO A 137 -3.56 4.52 10.62
N LYS A 138 -4.70 4.43 11.32
CA LYS A 138 -5.77 3.45 11.05
C LYS A 138 -6.31 3.48 9.62
N ARG A 139 -6.26 4.63 8.94
CA ARG A 139 -6.71 4.78 7.55
C ARG A 139 -6.03 3.81 6.56
N TYR A 140 -4.80 3.38 6.85
CA TYR A 140 -4.08 2.41 6.00
C TYR A 140 -4.40 0.96 6.32
N TRP A 141 -4.98 0.68 7.48
CA TRP A 141 -5.15 -0.69 7.96
C TRP A 141 -6.07 -1.52 7.06
N ARG A 142 -6.98 -0.88 6.32
CA ARG A 142 -7.83 -1.55 5.32
C ARG A 142 -7.00 -2.31 4.26
N TRP A 143 -5.80 -1.82 3.95
CA TRP A 143 -4.92 -2.38 2.92
C TRP A 143 -3.80 -3.28 3.50
N LEU A 144 -3.78 -3.49 4.81
CA LEU A 144 -2.77 -4.31 5.49
C LEU A 144 -3.34 -5.69 5.83
N THR A 145 -2.79 -6.74 5.24
CA THR A 145 -3.21 -8.13 5.46
C THR A 145 -3.19 -8.52 6.94
N GLU A 146 -2.21 -8.02 7.71
CA GLU A 146 -2.08 -8.24 9.14
C GLU A 146 -3.17 -7.56 10.01
N LYS A 147 -3.97 -6.66 9.42
CA LYS A 147 -5.04 -5.91 10.11
C LYS A 147 -6.46 -6.29 9.68
N GLN A 148 -6.62 -7.15 8.68
CA GLN A 148 -7.94 -7.51 8.14
C GLN A 148 -8.68 -8.60 8.93
N SER A 149 -8.01 -9.30 9.85
CA SER A 149 -8.60 -10.40 10.62
C SER A 149 -9.48 -9.88 11.76
N GLY A 150 -10.76 -10.28 11.79
CA GLY A 150 -11.64 -10.13 12.96
C GLY A 150 -11.30 -11.07 14.14
N LEU A 151 -10.26 -11.89 14.01
CA LEU A 151 -9.74 -12.72 15.09
C LEU A 151 -8.88 -11.85 16.02
N ASN A 152 -9.52 -11.41 17.09
CA ASN A 152 -9.03 -10.56 18.16
C ASN A 152 -8.90 -9.09 17.74
N GLY A 153 -9.96 -8.32 18.05
CA GLY A 153 -9.96 -6.86 18.18
C GLY A 153 -9.02 -6.34 19.29
N GLU A 154 -7.80 -6.86 19.32
CA GLU A 154 -6.76 -6.65 20.31
C GLU A 154 -5.53 -5.99 19.70
N TYR A 155 -5.69 -5.29 18.57
CA TYR A 155 -4.68 -4.35 18.05
C TYR A 155 -5.29 -3.01 17.64
#